data_AF-A0A842X9Q1-F1
#
_entry.id   AF-A0A842X9Q1-F1
#
_cell.length_a   1.000
_cell.length_b   1.000
_cell.length_c   1.000
_cell.angle_alpha   90.00
_cell.angle_beta   90.00
_cell.angle_gamma   90.00
#
_symmetry.space_group_name_H-M   'P 1'
#
loop_
_entity.id
_entity.type
_entity.pdbx_description
1 polymer ?
#
loop_
_entity_poly.entity_id
_entity_poly.type
_entity_poly.pdbx_seq_one_letter_code
_entity_poly.pdbx_strand_id
1 'polypeptide(L)'
;MSSSEIARIMSITPRYVNMIYRKYRLEGKVELKNAGRKKDQISEEMKMLVYSMRKEHPGSGALTIEKNLRERGIKISHNKIHRILKEVMIRKI
;
A
#
# COMPACT_ATOMS: atom_id res chain seq x y z
N MET A 1 7.98 -36.67 -2.40
CA MET A 1 6.79 -35.86 -2.70
C MET A 1 7.02 -35.12 -4.00
N SER A 2 6.16 -35.34 -4.99
CA SER A 2 6.17 -34.69 -6.30
C SER A 2 5.53 -33.31 -6.24
N SER A 3 5.86 -32.42 -7.18
CA SER A 3 5.25 -31.09 -7.27
C SER A 3 3.72 -31.13 -7.38
N SER A 4 3.16 -32.17 -8.00
CA SER A 4 1.72 -32.38 -8.12
C SER A 4 1.07 -32.75 -6.78
N GLU A 5 1.73 -33.55 -5.95
CA GLU A 5 1.26 -33.86 -4.59
C GLU A 5 1.27 -32.60 -3.71
N ILE A 6 2.33 -31.79 -3.76
CA ILE A 6 2.41 -30.53 -3.01
C ILE A 6 1.26 -29.60 -3.44
N ALA A 7 1.08 -29.46 -4.76
CA ALA A 7 0.05 -28.62 -5.35
C ALA A 7 -1.36 -29.01 -4.89
N ARG A 8 -1.66 -30.31 -4.86
CA ARG A 8 -2.95 -30.84 -4.40
C ARG A 8 -3.18 -30.57 -2.91
N ILE A 9 -2.19 -30.84 -2.06
CA ILE A 9 -2.29 -30.62 -0.61
C ILE A 9 -2.51 -29.13 -0.30
N MET A 10 -1.81 -28.25 -1.01
CA MET A 10 -1.82 -26.80 -0.76
C MET A 10 -2.85 -26.01 -1.57
N SER A 11 -3.66 -26.67 -2.41
CA SER A 11 -4.61 -26.02 -3.32
C SER A 11 -3.98 -24.91 -4.20
N ILE A 12 -2.78 -25.17 -4.73
CA ILE A 12 -2.04 -24.29 -5.64
C ILE A 12 -1.71 -25.02 -6.94
N THR A 13 -1.16 -24.32 -7.93
CA THR A 13 -0.75 -24.95 -9.19
C THR A 13 0.63 -25.60 -9.08
N PRO A 14 0.88 -26.74 -9.75
CA PRO A 14 2.23 -27.33 -9.84
C PRO A 14 3.27 -26.36 -10.41
N ARG A 15 2.85 -25.46 -11.30
CA ARG A 15 3.70 -24.38 -11.84
C ARG A 15 4.23 -23.47 -10.74
N TYR A 16 3.38 -23.09 -9.79
CA TYR A 16 3.76 -22.24 -8.66
C TYR A 16 4.75 -22.96 -7.72
N VAL A 17 4.52 -24.25 -7.46
CA VAL A 17 5.46 -25.11 -6.71
C VAL A 17 6.83 -25.14 -7.38
N ASN A 18 6.88 -25.43 -8.69
CA ASN A 18 8.13 -25.48 -9.45
C ASN A 18 8.85 -24.12 -9.47
N MET A 19 8.10 -23.03 -9.57
CA MET A 19 8.66 -21.68 -9.51
C MET A 19 9.33 -21.40 -8.15
N ILE A 20 8.67 -21.75 -7.05
CA ILE A 20 9.23 -21.61 -5.70
C ILE A 20 10.48 -22.49 -5.55
N TYR A 21 10.39 -23.77 -5.95
CA TYR A 21 11.50 -24.70 -5.85
C TYR A 21 12.73 -24.22 -6.64
N ARG A 22 12.52 -23.68 -7.85
CA ARG A 22 13.61 -23.11 -8.66
C ARG A 22 14.27 -21.92 -7.96
N LYS A 23 13.49 -21.00 -7.38
CA LYS A 23 14.03 -19.86 -6.63
C LYS A 23 14.82 -20.31 -5.41
N TYR A 24 14.30 -21.28 -4.66
CA TYR A 24 14.97 -21.84 -3.50
C TYR A 24 16.34 -22.44 -3.86
N ARG A 25 16.41 -23.19 -4.96
CA ARG A 25 17.67 -23.77 -5.46
C ARG A 25 18.71 -22.73 -5.86
N LEU A 26 18.30 -21.53 -6.29
CA LEU A 26 19.19 -20.46 -6.74
C LEU A 26 19.62 -19.52 -5.60
N GLU A 27 18.68 -19.15 -4.73
CA GLU A 27 18.86 -18.08 -3.74
C GLU A 27 19.05 -18.62 -2.31
N GLY A 28 18.85 -19.94 -2.08
CA GLY A 28 18.90 -20.60 -0.77
C GLY A 28 17.73 -20.26 0.15
N LYS A 29 17.01 -19.18 -0.12
CA LYS A 29 15.80 -18.74 0.58
C LYS A 29 14.77 -18.19 -0.41
N VAL A 30 13.48 -18.35 -0.11
CA VAL A 30 12.40 -17.78 -0.91
C VAL A 30 11.50 -16.94 -0.03
N GLU A 31 11.57 -15.63 -0.21
CA GLU A 31 10.58 -14.72 0.34
C GLU A 31 9.43 -14.57 -0.66
N LEU A 32 8.24 -15.00 -0.25
CA LEU A 32 7.04 -14.79 -1.04
C LEU A 32 6.64 -13.32 -0.97
N LYS A 33 6.34 -12.73 -2.12
CA LYS A 33 5.83 -11.36 -2.17
C LYS A 33 4.45 -11.34 -1.52
N ASN A 34 4.22 -10.35 -0.66
CA ASN A 34 2.88 -10.08 -0.15
C ASN A 34 1.92 -9.86 -1.32
N ALA A 35 0.73 -10.45 -1.20
CA ALA A 35 -0.33 -10.24 -2.16
C ALA A 35 -0.76 -8.76 -2.19
N GLY A 36 -1.24 -8.32 -3.35
CA GLY A 36 -1.77 -6.97 -3.54
C GLY A 36 -0.80 -5.98 -4.18
N ARG A 37 -1.34 -4.83 -4.59
CA ARG A 37 -0.59 -3.75 -5.23
C ARG A 37 0.26 -3.01 -4.20
N LYS A 38 1.54 -2.77 -4.53
CA LYS A 38 2.40 -1.88 -3.73
C LYS A 38 1.74 -0.50 -3.62
N LYS A 39 1.62 0.01 -2.40
CA LYS A 39 1.06 1.35 -2.18
C LYS A 39 1.97 2.38 -2.85
N ASP A 40 1.38 3.30 -3.61
CA ASP A 40 2.13 4.44 -4.14
C ASP A 40 2.75 5.22 -2.97
N GLN A 41 4.00 5.65 -3.18
CA GLN A 41 4.64 6.62 -2.30
C GLN A 41 3.95 7.96 -2.47
N ILE A 42 3.75 8.67 -1.35
CA ILE A 42 3.19 10.01 -1.32
C ILE A 42 4.36 10.95 -1.05
N SER A 43 4.59 11.92 -1.94
CA SER A 43 5.68 12.89 -1.78
C SER A 43 5.49 13.71 -0.50
N GLU A 44 6.59 14.17 0.08
CA GLU A 44 6.56 14.95 1.32
C GLU A 44 5.84 16.29 1.13
N GLU A 45 6.04 16.93 -0.03
CA GLU A 45 5.30 18.13 -0.45
C GLU A 45 3.78 17.91 -0.38
N MET A 46 3.31 16.76 -0.86
CA MET A 46 1.89 16.44 -0.86
C MET A 46 1.35 16.22 0.57
N LYS A 47 2.17 15.65 1.45
CA LYS A 47 1.81 15.53 2.87
C LYS A 47 1.70 16.90 3.51
N MET A 48 2.66 17.78 3.24
CA MET A 48 2.66 19.15 3.75
C MET A 48 1.42 19.94 3.33
N LEU A 49 1.01 19.81 2.07
CA LEU A 49 -0.24 20.41 1.57
C LEU A 49 -1.49 19.88 2.30
N VAL A 50 -1.55 18.56 2.51
CA VAL A 50 -2.68 17.97 3.28
C VAL A 50 -2.67 18.46 4.73
N TYR A 51 -1.49 18.63 5.34
CA TYR A 51 -1.37 19.14 6.71
C TYR A 51 -1.73 20.61 6.83
N SER A 52 -1.29 21.47 5.90
CA SER A 52 -1.68 22.88 5.90
C SER A 52 -3.20 23.01 5.76
N MET A 53 -3.82 22.25 4.85
CA MET A 53 -5.28 22.25 4.70
C MET A 53 -6.01 21.77 5.95
N ARG A 54 -5.49 20.75 6.66
CA ARG A 54 -6.08 20.28 7.92
C ARG A 54 -5.92 21.30 9.05
N LYS A 55 -4.86 22.12 9.03
CA LYS A 55 -4.66 23.23 9.98
C LYS A 55 -5.57 24.42 9.69
N GLU A 56 -5.72 24.78 8.42
CA GLU A 56 -6.64 25.85 7.96
C GLU A 56 -8.11 25.50 8.25
N HIS A 57 -8.47 24.23 8.15
CA HIS A 57 -9.83 23.73 8.41
C HIS A 57 -9.84 22.61 9.45
N PRO A 58 -9.70 22.93 10.75
CA PRO A 58 -9.80 21.93 11.81
C PRO A 58 -11.12 21.16 11.74
N GLY A 59 -11.08 19.84 11.97
CA GLY A 59 -12.28 19.00 11.93
C GLY A 59 -12.73 18.56 10.53
N SER A 60 -12.23 19.17 9.44
CA SER A 60 -12.62 18.80 8.06
C SER A 60 -12.27 17.36 7.66
N GLY A 61 -13.23 16.64 7.06
CA GLY A 61 -13.01 15.27 6.57
C GLY A 61 -12.10 15.23 5.34
N ALA A 62 -11.62 14.04 4.99
CA ALA A 62 -10.74 13.85 3.83
C ALA A 62 -11.39 14.27 2.50
N LEU A 63 -12.72 14.13 2.36
CA LEU A 63 -13.46 14.59 1.18
C LEU A 63 -13.45 16.13 1.04
N THR A 64 -13.56 16.84 2.17
CA THR A 64 -13.49 18.31 2.19
C THR A 64 -12.09 18.77 1.79
N ILE A 65 -11.05 18.13 2.34
CA ILE A 65 -9.66 18.42 1.98
C ILE A 65 -9.40 18.11 0.50
N GLU A 66 -9.93 16.99 -0.01
CA GLU A 66 -9.85 16.65 -1.45
C GLU A 66 -10.47 17.75 -2.32
N LYS A 67 -11.68 18.21 -1.97
CA LYS A 67 -12.38 19.26 -2.72
C LYS A 67 -11.55 20.56 -2.76
N ASN A 68 -11.10 21.03 -1.61
CA ASN A 68 -10.32 22.26 -1.53
C ASN A 68 -8.98 22.17 -2.28
N LEU A 69 -8.27 21.03 -2.19
CA LEU A 69 -7.03 20.83 -2.94
C LEU A 69 -7.30 20.78 -4.44
N ARG A 70 -8.41 20.15 -4.86
CA ARG A 70 -8.82 20.10 -6.26
C ARG A 70 -9.13 21.49 -6.82
N GLU A 71 -9.78 22.35 -6.04
CA GLU A 71 -10.02 23.76 -6.40
C GLU A 71 -8.71 24.55 -6.58
N ARG A 72 -7.64 24.17 -5.83
CA ARG A 72 -6.28 24.71 -6.00
C ARG A 72 -5.47 24.01 -7.12
N GLY A 73 -6.11 23.17 -7.94
CA GLY A 73 -5.47 22.45 -9.06
C GLY A 73 -4.71 21.16 -8.66
N ILE A 74 -4.80 20.75 -7.40
CA ILE A 74 -4.00 19.65 -6.83
C ILE A 74 -4.87 18.40 -6.73
N LYS A 75 -4.50 17.35 -7.49
CA LYS A 75 -5.26 16.09 -7.52
C LYS A 75 -4.73 15.08 -6.49
N ILE A 76 -5.55 14.77 -5.51
CA ILE A 76 -5.32 13.69 -4.53
C ILE A 76 -6.64 13.04 -4.15
N SER A 77 -6.65 11.72 -3.97
CA SER A 77 -7.85 11.03 -3.49
C SER A 77 -7.99 11.12 -1.97
N HIS A 78 -9.21 11.19 -1.46
CA HIS A 78 -9.51 11.09 -0.03
C HIS A 78 -8.86 9.86 0.63
N ASN A 79 -8.72 8.73 -0.08
CA ASN A 79 -8.01 7.56 0.42
C ASN A 79 -6.51 7.83 0.69
N LYS A 80 -5.84 8.60 -0.18
CA LYS A 80 -4.47 9.05 0.07
C LYS A 80 -4.44 10.04 1.25
N ILE A 81 -5.40 10.96 1.33
CA ILE A 81 -5.50 11.90 2.46
C ILE A 81 -5.71 11.16 3.79
N HIS A 82 -6.59 10.16 3.86
CA HIS A 82 -6.80 9.34 5.05
C HIS A 82 -5.52 8.65 5.51
N ARG A 83 -4.72 8.11 4.57
CA ARG A 83 -3.42 7.51 4.89
C ARG A 83 -2.48 8.53 5.52
N ILE A 84 -2.36 9.71 4.91
CA ILE A 84 -1.49 10.80 5.40
C ILE A 84 -1.92 11.25 6.81
N LEU A 85 -3.22 11.47 7.03
CA LEU A 85 -3.73 11.92 8.33
C LEU A 85 -3.60 10.84 9.41
N LYS A 86 -3.76 9.55 9.05
CA LYS A 86 -3.58 8.44 9.99
C LYS A 86 -2.12 8.26 10.41
N GLU A 87 -1.16 8.45 9.50
CA GLU A 87 0.26 8.42 9.82
C GLU A 87 0.63 9.46 10.89
N VAL A 88 0.03 10.66 10.86
CA VAL A 88 0.28 11.69 11.88
C VAL A 88 -0.31 11.33 13.23
N MET A 89 -1.55 10.81 13.26
CA MET A 89 -2.20 10.45 14.53
C MET A 89 -1.39 9.37 15.26
N ILE A 90 -0.82 8.42 14.53
CA ILE A 90 0.03 7.36 15.08
C ILE A 90 1.37 7.90 15.60
N ARG A 91 1.94 8.96 14.98
CA ARG A 91 3.20 9.58 15.43
C ARG A 91 3.08 10.47 16.67
N LYS A 92 1.85 10.78 17.11
CA LYS A 92 1.57 11.60 18.30
C LYS A 92 1.32 10.78 19.57
N ILE A 93 1.35 9.45 19.46
CA ILE A 93 1.26 8.47 20.55
C ILE A 93 2.66 7.89 20.74
#